data_AF-A0A951Q1M1-F1
#
_entry.id   AF-A0A951Q1M1-F1
#
_cell.length_a   1.000
_cell.length_b   1.000
_cell.length_c   1.000
_cell.angle_alpha   90.00
_cell.angle_beta   90.00
_cell.angle_gamma   90.00
#
_symmetry.space_group_name_H-M   'P 1'
#
loop_
_entity.id
_entity.type
_entity.pdbx_description
1 polymer ?
#
loop_
_entity_poly.entity_id
_entity_poly.type
_entity_poly.pdbx_seq_one_letter_code
_entity_poly.pdbx_strand_id
1 'polypeptide(L)' 'MATITDIGALINHNPEIHGGCPIIAGTGVTVRRIAIWYKQ' A
#
# COMPACT_ATOMS: atom_id res chain seq x y z
N MET A 1 -10.50 19.33 10.34
CA MET A 1 -9.47 18.51 11.01
C MET A 1 -8.74 17.70 9.95
N ALA A 2 -7.42 17.84 9.81
CA ALA A 2 -6.64 16.87 9.04
C ALA A 2 -6.55 15.58 9.85
N THR A 3 -7.02 14.47 9.30
CA THR A 3 -6.78 13.14 9.88
C THR A 3 -5.29 12.87 9.81
N ILE A 4 -4.63 12.81 10.97
CA ILE A 4 -3.24 12.39 11.06
C ILE A 4 -3.23 10.89 10.77
N THR A 5 -3.09 10.54 9.50
CA THR A 5 -2.89 9.15 9.09
C THR A 5 -1.44 8.81 9.38
N ASP A 6 -1.22 7.85 10.29
CA ASP A 6 0.11 7.28 10.47
C ASP A 6 0.59 6.70 9.14
N ILE A 7 1.67 7.26 8.61
CA ILE A 7 2.25 6.83 7.33
C ILE A 7 2.76 5.39 7.45
N GLY A 8 3.19 4.97 8.64
CA GLY A 8 3.60 3.59 8.94
C GLY A 8 2.49 2.58 8.70
N ALA A 9 1.22 2.96 8.95
CA ALA A 9 0.06 2.10 8.73
C ALA A 9 -0.43 2.04 7.28
N LEU A 10 0.11 2.87 6.37
CA LEU A 10 -0.38 2.95 4.99
C LEU A 10 0.07 1.75 4.14
N ILE A 11 1.22 1.15 4.48
CA ILE A 11 1.82 0.02 3.77
C ILE A 11 1.75 -1.21 4.67
N ASN A 12 1.11 -2.27 4.18
CA ASN A 12 1.03 -3.56 4.86
C ASN A 12 1.77 -4.63 4.07
N HIS A 13 2.25 -5.67 4.77
CA HIS A 13 2.78 -6.89 4.19
C HIS A 13 1.87 -8.04 4.58
N ASN A 14 1.15 -8.59 3.61
CA ASN A 14 0.39 -9.82 3.81
C ASN A 14 1.01 -10.95 2.97
N PRO A 15 1.60 -12.01 3.59
CA PRO A 15 2.19 -13.13 2.85
C PRO A 15 1.19 -13.86 1.95
N GLU A 16 -0.11 -13.81 2.26
CA GLU A 16 -1.17 -14.42 1.46
C GLU A 16 -1.51 -13.59 0.20
N ILE A 17 -1.13 -12.31 0.16
CA ILE A 17 -1.44 -11.39 -0.93
C ILE A 17 -0.16 -11.06 -1.69
N HIS A 18 -0.14 -11.34 -3.00
CA HIS A 18 1.01 -11.07 -3.87
C HIS A 18 2.36 -11.62 -3.32
N GLY A 19 2.32 -12.73 -2.57
CA GLY A 19 3.51 -13.37 -2.00
C GLY A 19 4.24 -12.52 -0.95
N GLY A 20 3.54 -11.67 -0.20
CA GLY A 20 4.15 -10.81 0.82
C GLY A 20 4.70 -9.48 0.29
N CYS A 21 4.47 -9.18 -0.99
CA CYS A 21 4.80 -7.87 -1.53
C CYS A 21 4.10 -6.75 -0.75
N PRO A 22 4.74 -5.58 -0.58
CA PRO A 22 4.11 -4.45 0.08
C PRO A 22 2.83 -4.01 -0.68
N ILE A 23 1.73 -3.91 0.06
CA ILE A 23 0.41 -3.49 -0.42
C ILE A 23 -0.06 -2.25 0.34
N ILE A 24 -0.95 -1.47 -0.27
CA ILE A 24 -1.66 -0.40 0.41
C ILE A 24 -2.68 -1.04 1.35
N ALA A 25 -2.59 -0.69 2.64
CA ALA A 25 -3.43 -1.25 3.69
C ALA A 25 -4.92 -1.11 3.34
N GLY A 26 -5.69 -2.18 3.52
CA GLY A 26 -7.13 -2.22 3.26
C GLY A 26 -7.56 -2.31 1.80
N THR A 27 -6.63 -2.37 0.83
CA THR A 27 -6.98 -2.40 -0.60
C THR A 27 -6.46 -3.63 -1.34
N GLY A 28 -5.36 -4.24 -0.87
CA GLY A 28 -4.67 -5.32 -1.58
C GLY A 28 -3.88 -4.87 -2.82
N VAL A 29 -3.90 -3.57 -3.15
CA VAL A 29 -3.14 -3.03 -4.29
C VAL A 29 -1.68 -2.92 -3.90
N THR A 30 -0.77 -3.47 -4.72
CA THR A 30 0.66 -3.36 -4.46
C THR A 30 1.14 -1.91 -4.56
N VAL A 31 2.09 -1.52 -3.69
CA VAL A 31 2.75 -0.20 -3.75
C VAL A 31 3.38 0.03 -5.13
N ARG A 32 3.95 -1.02 -5.73
CA ARG A 32 4.50 -1.00 -7.09
C ARG A 32 3.46 -0.58 -8.15
N ARG A 33 2.21 -1.03 -8.03
CA ARG A 33 1.12 -0.66 -8.96
C ARG A 33 0.83 0.84 -8.91
N ILE A 34 0.74 1.40 -7.70
CA ILE A 34 0.54 2.84 -7.49
C ILE A 34 1.71 3.64 -8.06
N ALA A 35 2.95 3.20 -7.80
CA ALA A 35 4.14 3.88 -8.33
C ALA A 35 4.16 3.92 -9.86
N ILE A 36 3.74 2.84 -10.53
CA ILE A 36 3.62 2.81 -11.99
C ILE A 36 2.57 3.81 -12.47
N TRP A 37 1.38 3.84 -11.87
CA TRP A 37 0.32 4.79 -12.24
C TRP A 37 0.72 6.24 -12.03
N TYR A 38 1.45 6.55 -10.96
CA TYR A 38 1.94 7.90 -10.70
C TYR A 38 3.00 8.35 -11.71
N LYS A 39 3.76 7.41 -12.29
CA LYS A 39 4.82 7.70 -13.27
C LYS A 39 4.33 7.71 -14.72
N GLN A 40 3.08 7.33 -14.94
CA GLN A 40 2.41 7.35 -16.24
C GLN A 40 1.75 8.70 -16.47
#